data_AF-A0A9D4W6H4-F1
#
_entry.id   AF-A0A9D4W6H4-F1
#
_cell.length_a   1.000
_cell.length_b   1.000
_cell.length_c   1.000
_cell.angle_alpha   90.00
_cell.angle_beta   90.00
_cell.angle_gamma   90.00
#
_symmetry.space_group_name_H-M   'P 1'
#
loop_
_entity.id
_entity.type
_entity.pdbx_description
1 polymer ?
#
loop_
_entity_poly.entity_id
_entity_poly.type
_entity_poly.pdbx_seq_one_letter_code
_entity_poly.pdbx_strand_id
1 'polypeptide(L)'
;MMKNCESLVLSAKEEKKEVKVGTTLGASIKERLIKLLQDYVDVFAWSYQDMPGLDTDIVVHKLPLQPDYPPVKQKLRRARPDMALKICDEVKRQFDASFLAVAKYPQWVVNIVPVPKKDGKVRMCVDYRDLNKASPKDDFPLPHIDTLVDNTAKFAVFSFMDEFSGYNQ
;
A
#
# COMPACT_ATOMS: atom_id res chain seq x y z
N MET A 1 18.32 -7.27 4.72
CA MET A 1 18.17 -6.10 5.61
C MET A 1 19.43 -5.26 5.51
N MET A 2 19.31 -3.98 5.18
CA MET A 2 20.43 -3.03 5.25
C MET A 2 21.01 -3.07 6.66
N LYS A 3 22.28 -3.49 6.77
CA LYS A 3 23.04 -3.41 8.02
C LYS A 3 23.74 -2.03 8.01
N ASN A 4 23.79 -1.34 9.15
CA ASN A 4 24.43 -0.03 9.34
C ASN A 4 23.65 1.18 8.82
N CYS A 5 22.42 1.37 9.32
CA CYS A 5 21.65 2.61 9.12
C CYS A 5 21.35 3.30 10.46
N GLU A 6 21.28 4.62 10.45
CA GLU A 6 20.76 5.44 11.55
C GLU A 6 19.36 5.97 11.21
N SER A 7 18.53 6.16 12.23
CA SER A 7 17.21 6.79 12.08
C SER A 7 17.36 8.31 12.08
N LEU A 8 16.72 8.96 11.11
CA LEU A 8 16.63 10.40 10.96
C LEU A 8 15.18 10.82 11.08
N VAL A 9 14.90 11.78 11.97
CA VAL A 9 13.58 12.41 12.09
C VAL A 9 13.51 13.59 11.11
N LEU A 10 12.55 13.56 10.20
CA LEU A 10 12.38 14.59 9.16
C LEU A 10 11.62 15.83 9.65
N SER A 11 10.80 15.70 10.70
CA SER A 11 10.07 16.83 11.31
C SER A 11 9.93 16.62 12.82
N ALA A 12 10.21 17.66 13.61
CA ALA A 12 10.10 17.64 15.07
C ALA A 12 8.68 17.90 15.60
N LYS A 13 7.73 18.25 14.72
CA LYS A 13 6.39 18.75 15.11
C LYS A 13 5.28 17.70 15.04
N GLU A 14 5.52 16.52 14.48
CA GLU A 14 4.51 15.46 14.30
C GLU A 14 5.06 14.08 14.67
N GLU A 15 4.17 13.13 14.97
CA GLU A 15 4.50 11.74 15.33
C GLU A 15 5.50 11.11 14.32
N LYS A 16 6.67 10.69 14.82
CA LYS A 16 7.75 9.91 14.19
C LYS A 16 7.72 9.76 12.67
N LYS A 17 7.96 10.88 11.95
CA LYS A 17 8.34 10.87 10.53
C LYS A 17 9.81 10.47 10.37
N GLU A 18 10.09 9.19 10.55
CA GLU A 18 11.46 8.64 10.59
C GLU A 18 11.84 7.94 9.27
N VAL A 19 13.04 8.24 8.76
CA VAL A 19 13.66 7.53 7.64
C VAL A 19 15.03 6.99 8.04
N LYS A 20 15.53 5.98 7.32
CA LYS A 20 16.83 5.35 7.60
C LYS A 20 17.87 5.79 6.60
N VAL A 21 19.02 6.25 7.09
CA VAL A 21 20.15 6.68 6.27
C VAL A 21 21.37 5.82 6.60
N GLY A 22 22.15 5.40 5.60
CA GLY A 22 23.35 4.59 5.80
C GLY A 22 24.46 5.34 6.53
N THR A 23 25.08 4.72 7.53
CA THR A 23 26.14 5.37 8.33
C THR A 23 27.47 5.48 7.60
N THR A 24 27.65 4.74 6.49
CA THR A 24 28.85 4.73 5.66
C THR A 24 28.83 5.77 4.54
N LEU A 25 27.79 6.61 4.46
CA LEU A 25 27.70 7.70 3.49
C LEU A 25 28.73 8.80 3.84
N GLY A 26 29.45 9.31 2.83
CA GLY A 26 30.35 10.44 3.01
C GLY A 26 29.61 11.68 3.53
N ALA A 27 30.23 12.44 4.43
CA ALA A 27 29.58 13.53 5.18
C ALA A 27 28.84 14.53 4.26
N SER A 28 29.49 14.98 3.18
CA SER A 28 28.88 15.92 2.22
C SER A 28 27.64 15.36 1.51
N ILE A 29 27.65 14.07 1.16
CA ILE A 29 26.50 13.42 0.51
C ILE A 29 25.36 13.25 1.53
N LYS A 30 25.70 12.84 2.76
CA LYS A 30 24.74 12.68 3.85
C LYS A 30 24.02 14.00 4.15
N GLU A 31 24.74 15.11 4.28
CA GLU A 31 24.14 16.43 4.52
C GLU A 31 23.18 16.86 3.40
N ARG A 32 23.60 16.69 2.14
CA ARG A 32 22.74 17.00 0.97
C ARG A 32 21.49 16.13 0.93
N LEU A 33 21.62 14.84 1.23
CA LEU A 33 20.50 13.91 1.29
C LEU A 33 19.52 14.26 2.42
N ILE A 34 20.02 14.58 3.60
CA ILE A 34 19.19 15.00 4.74
C ILE A 34 18.38 16.24 4.36
N LYS A 35 19.04 17.25 3.77
CA LYS A 35 18.36 18.46 3.32
C LYS A 35 17.27 18.15 2.29
N LEU A 36 17.57 17.30 1.31
CA LEU A 36 16.59 16.87 0.31
C LEU A 36 15.38 16.18 0.94
N LEU A 37 15.60 15.25 1.89
CA LEU A 37 14.51 14.53 2.55
C LEU A 37 13.65 15.45 3.43
N GLN A 38 14.24 16.51 3.99
CA GLN A 38 13.52 17.55 4.71
C GLN A 38 12.72 18.46 3.78
N ASP A 39 13.29 18.84 2.63
CA ASP A 39 12.64 19.69 1.64
C ASP A 39 11.41 19.00 0.99
N TYR A 40 11.43 17.66 0.91
CA TYR A 40 10.34 16.84 0.34
C TYR A 40 9.61 15.98 1.39
N VAL A 41 9.51 16.46 2.63
CA VAL A 41 8.84 15.73 3.72
C VAL A 41 7.34 15.49 3.46
N ASP A 42 6.74 16.33 2.63
CA ASP A 42 5.34 16.32 2.19
C ASP A 42 5.04 15.23 1.15
N VAL A 43 6.05 14.73 0.46
CA VAL A 43 5.90 13.64 -0.54
C VAL A 43 5.66 12.27 0.14
N PHE A 44 6.10 12.12 1.39
CA PHE A 44 5.97 10.86 2.10
C PHE A 44 4.57 10.68 2.70
N ALA A 45 3.98 9.51 2.47
CA ALA A 45 2.74 9.11 3.12
C ALA A 45 3.01 8.47 4.50
N TRP A 46 2.51 9.09 5.56
CA TRP A 46 2.65 8.63 6.94
C TRP A 46 1.36 8.02 7.48
N SER A 47 0.24 8.39 6.86
CA SER A 47 -1.11 7.97 7.18
C SER A 47 -1.94 7.81 5.89
N TYR A 48 -3.17 7.32 6.02
CA TYR A 48 -4.08 7.27 4.87
C TYR A 48 -4.49 8.66 4.35
N GLN A 49 -4.41 9.71 5.18
CA GLN A 49 -4.79 11.07 4.79
C GLN A 49 -3.76 11.72 3.86
N ASP A 50 -2.52 11.25 3.91
CA ASP A 50 -1.42 11.72 3.05
C ASP A 50 -1.47 11.09 1.64
N MET A 51 -2.48 10.27 1.35
CA MET A 51 -2.70 9.64 0.04
C MET A 51 -4.01 10.13 -0.58
N PRO A 52 -4.09 11.42 -0.99
CA PRO A 52 -5.15 11.84 -1.88
C PRO A 52 -4.91 11.10 -3.19
N GLY A 53 -5.64 10.01 -3.43
CA GLY A 53 -5.52 9.22 -4.66
C GLY A 53 -5.65 10.08 -5.92
N LEU A 54 -5.37 9.50 -7.08
CA LEU A 54 -5.48 10.25 -8.33
C LEU A 54 -6.91 10.71 -8.59
N ASP A 55 -7.05 11.88 -9.22
CA ASP A 55 -8.35 12.38 -9.65
C ASP A 55 -9.00 11.38 -10.63
N THR A 56 -10.21 10.93 -10.29
CA THR A 56 -10.96 9.97 -11.09
C THR A 56 -11.36 10.52 -12.45
N ASP A 57 -11.34 11.84 -12.64
CA ASP A 57 -11.54 12.43 -13.96
C ASP A 57 -10.30 12.30 -14.87
N ILE A 58 -9.11 12.08 -14.28
CA ILE A 58 -7.85 11.87 -15.01
C ILE A 58 -7.72 10.41 -15.43
N VAL A 59 -7.85 9.48 -14.48
CA VAL A 59 -7.66 8.05 -14.75
C VAL A 59 -8.54 7.18 -13.87
N VAL A 60 -9.18 6.20 -14.49
CA VAL A 60 -9.94 5.16 -13.77
C VAL A 60 -9.53 3.81 -14.35
N HIS A 61 -9.03 2.93 -13.47
CA HIS A 61 -8.82 1.54 -13.85
C HIS A 61 -10.14 0.78 -13.89
N LYS A 62 -10.42 0.13 -15.01
CA LYS A 62 -11.60 -0.75 -15.17
C LYS A 62 -11.13 -2.19 -15.26
N LEU A 63 -11.61 -3.02 -14.35
CA LEU A 63 -11.35 -4.45 -14.38
C LEU A 63 -12.18 -5.10 -15.49
N PRO A 64 -11.56 -5.66 -16.55
CA PRO A 64 -12.30 -6.42 -17.54
C PRO A 64 -12.82 -7.71 -16.92
N LEU A 65 -14.07 -8.06 -17.23
CA LEU A 65 -14.70 -9.31 -16.86
C LEU A 65 -15.13 -10.06 -18.12
N GLN A 66 -15.01 -11.38 -18.12
CA GLN A 66 -15.52 -12.22 -19.19
C GLN A 66 -17.06 -12.09 -19.25
N PRO A 67 -17.65 -11.75 -20.42
CA PRO A 67 -19.08 -11.50 -20.55
C PRO A 67 -19.97 -12.67 -20.08
N ASP A 68 -19.48 -13.90 -20.29
CA ASP A 68 -20.22 -15.12 -19.99
C ASP A 68 -20.08 -15.58 -18.53
N TYR A 69 -19.30 -14.87 -17.71
CA TYR A 69 -19.08 -15.23 -16.31
C TYR A 69 -20.13 -14.56 -15.41
N PRO A 70 -21.03 -15.31 -14.76
CA PRO A 70 -22.10 -14.73 -13.96
C PRO A 70 -21.56 -14.11 -12.66
N PRO A 71 -22.16 -13.01 -12.17
CA PRO A 71 -21.74 -12.38 -10.93
C PRO A 71 -21.95 -13.29 -9.71
N VAL A 72 -20.97 -13.30 -8.81
CA VAL A 72 -21.00 -14.13 -7.59
C VAL A 72 -21.29 -13.26 -6.36
N LYS A 73 -22.28 -13.68 -5.57
CA LYS A 73 -22.56 -13.14 -4.23
C LYS A 73 -22.19 -14.16 -3.17
N GLN A 74 -21.00 -14.00 -2.59
CA GLN A 74 -20.55 -14.88 -1.53
C GLN A 74 -21.41 -14.70 -0.27
N LYS A 75 -21.71 -15.82 0.40
CA LYS A 75 -22.37 -15.80 1.71
C LYS A 75 -21.44 -15.15 2.74
N LEU A 76 -21.98 -14.22 3.53
CA LEU A 76 -21.25 -13.55 4.60
C LEU A 76 -20.70 -14.57 5.60
N ARG A 77 -19.39 -14.48 5.88
CA ARG A 77 -18.73 -15.27 6.93
C ARG A 77 -18.90 -14.60 8.30
N ARG A 78 -19.16 -15.42 9.32
CA ARG A 78 -19.22 -14.93 10.71
C ARG A 78 -17.81 -14.64 11.21
N ALA A 79 -17.58 -13.42 11.67
CA ALA A 79 -16.39 -13.05 12.43
C ALA A 79 -16.65 -13.25 13.93
N ARG A 80 -15.57 -13.50 14.69
CA ARG A 80 -15.63 -13.47 16.16
C ARG A 80 -15.84 -12.03 16.64
N PRO A 81 -16.50 -11.78 17.77
CA PRO A 81 -16.85 -10.43 18.21
C PRO A 81 -15.63 -9.49 18.36
N ASP A 82 -14.53 -9.98 18.92
CA ASP A 82 -13.26 -9.26 19.06
C ASP A 82 -12.68 -8.84 17.71
N MET A 83 -12.76 -9.72 16.71
CA MET A 83 -12.29 -9.46 15.36
C MET A 83 -13.24 -8.53 14.60
N ALA A 84 -14.55 -8.64 14.82
CA ALA A 84 -15.55 -7.78 14.22
C ALA A 84 -15.35 -6.30 14.61
N LEU A 85 -15.01 -6.02 15.87
CA LEU A 85 -14.69 -4.67 16.32
C LEU A 85 -13.48 -4.10 15.55
N LYS A 86 -12.39 -4.87 15.44
CA LYS A 86 -11.20 -4.45 14.70
C LYS A 86 -11.47 -4.23 13.21
N ILE A 87 -12.34 -5.06 12.61
CA ILE A 87 -12.79 -4.89 11.23
C ILE A 87 -13.54 -3.56 11.08
N CYS A 88 -14.49 -3.27 11.97
CA CYS A 88 -15.25 -2.02 11.92
C CYS A 88 -14.35 -0.79 12.02
N ASP A 89 -13.36 -0.81 12.93
CA ASP A 89 -12.41 0.29 13.10
C ASP A 89 -11.57 0.52 11.84
N GLU A 90 -11.09 -0.55 11.20
CA GLU A 90 -10.29 -0.43 9.98
C GLU A 90 -11.14 -0.02 8.77
N VAL A 91 -12.37 -0.53 8.63
CA VAL A 91 -13.32 -0.11 7.59
C VAL A 91 -13.64 1.38 7.74
N LYS A 92 -13.88 1.84 8.97
CA LYS A 92 -14.12 3.26 9.24
C LYS A 92 -12.91 4.11 8.84
N ARG A 93 -11.70 3.70 9.21
CA ARG A 93 -10.47 4.41 8.83
C ARG A 93 -10.29 4.52 7.31
N GLN A 94 -10.56 3.46 6.56
CA GLN A 94 -10.47 3.48 5.09
C GLN A 94 -11.61 4.28 4.43
N PHE A 95 -12.80 4.27 5.03
CA PHE A 95 -13.93 5.08 4.59
C PHE A 95 -13.67 6.57 4.81
N ASP A 96 -13.16 6.96 5.98
CA ASP A 96 -12.82 8.34 6.31
C ASP A 96 -11.68 8.87 5.41
N ALA A 97 -10.80 7.98 4.93
CA ALA A 97 -9.77 8.28 3.93
C ALA A 97 -10.27 8.26 2.47
N SER A 98 -11.58 8.08 2.24
CA SER A 98 -12.20 8.00 0.90
C SER A 98 -11.74 6.82 0.03
N PHE A 99 -11.08 5.79 0.59
CA PHE A 99 -10.73 4.57 -0.16
C PHE A 99 -11.94 3.65 -0.37
N LEU A 100 -12.92 3.74 0.53
CA LEU A 100 -14.15 2.96 0.47
C LEU A 100 -15.36 3.87 0.26
N ALA A 101 -16.32 3.39 -0.53
CA ALA A 101 -17.60 4.05 -0.74
C ALA A 101 -18.76 3.04 -0.62
N VAL A 102 -19.96 3.55 -0.33
CA VAL A 102 -21.15 2.72 -0.22
C VAL A 102 -21.66 2.33 -1.61
N ALA A 103 -21.64 1.05 -1.93
CA ALA A 103 -22.25 0.50 -3.14
C ALA A 103 -23.73 0.16 -2.91
N LYS A 104 -24.63 0.67 -3.77
CA LYS A 104 -26.06 0.32 -3.76
C LYS A 104 -26.33 -0.84 -4.71
N TYR A 105 -27.01 -1.87 -4.23
CA TYR A 105 -27.41 -3.06 -5.00
C TYR A 105 -26.25 -3.75 -5.76
N PRO A 106 -25.15 -4.13 -5.08
CA PRO A 106 -24.02 -4.75 -5.75
C PRO A 106 -24.40 -6.10 -6.36
N GLN A 107 -23.96 -6.34 -7.60
CA GLN A 107 -24.08 -7.65 -8.26
C GLN A 107 -23.02 -8.63 -7.77
N TRP A 108 -21.81 -8.14 -7.51
CA TRP A 108 -20.71 -8.90 -6.93
C TRP A 108 -20.59 -8.62 -5.43
N VAL A 109 -20.52 -9.68 -4.61
CA VAL A 109 -20.29 -9.55 -3.17
C VAL A 109 -19.22 -10.54 -2.76
N VAL A 110 -18.14 -10.04 -2.18
CA VAL A 110 -16.99 -10.82 -1.74
C VAL A 110 -16.78 -10.68 -0.24
N ASN A 111 -16.30 -11.74 0.40
CA ASN A 111 -15.99 -11.71 1.82
C ASN A 111 -14.67 -11.01 2.10
N ILE A 112 -14.63 -10.33 3.23
CA ILE A 112 -13.40 -9.87 3.86
C ILE A 112 -12.67 -11.03 4.55
N VAL A 113 -11.35 -10.95 4.55
CA VAL A 113 -10.43 -11.87 5.22
C VAL A 113 -9.55 -11.03 6.14
N PRO A 114 -9.91 -10.87 7.42
CA PRO A 114 -9.09 -10.17 8.40
C PRO A 114 -7.80 -10.94 8.66
N VAL A 115 -6.64 -10.30 8.46
CA VAL A 115 -5.33 -10.88 8.76
C VAL A 115 -4.71 -10.17 9.96
N PRO A 116 -4.51 -10.83 11.11
CA PRO A 116 -3.85 -10.24 12.26
C PRO A 116 -2.40 -9.86 11.93
N LYS A 117 -2.01 -8.63 12.29
CA LYS A 117 -0.62 -8.18 12.27
C LYS A 117 0.04 -8.39 13.64
N LYS A 118 1.37 -8.44 13.67
CA LYS A 118 2.17 -8.60 14.90
C LYS A 118 1.97 -7.46 15.91
N ASP A 119 1.60 -6.27 15.44
CA ASP A 119 1.32 -5.08 16.24
C ASP A 119 -0.09 -5.09 16.88
N GLY A 120 -0.86 -6.17 16.72
CA GLY A 120 -2.22 -6.31 17.24
C GLY A 120 -3.31 -5.68 16.38
N LYS A 121 -2.93 -4.93 15.33
CA LYS A 121 -3.86 -4.41 14.30
C LYS A 121 -4.30 -5.53 13.36
N VAL A 122 -5.29 -5.22 12.52
CA VAL A 122 -5.76 -6.12 11.45
C VAL A 122 -5.50 -5.50 10.09
N ARG A 123 -5.07 -6.30 9.12
CA ARG A 123 -5.09 -5.94 7.70
C ARG A 123 -6.38 -6.47 7.09
N MET A 124 -7.13 -5.60 6.42
CA MET A 124 -8.28 -5.99 5.64
C MET A 124 -7.81 -6.57 4.31
N CYS A 125 -7.95 -7.88 4.13
CA CYS A 125 -7.83 -8.53 2.83
C CYS A 125 -9.22 -8.87 2.31
N VAL A 126 -9.35 -9.08 1.00
CA VAL A 126 -10.61 -9.41 0.35
C VAL A 126 -10.41 -10.69 -0.47
N ASP A 127 -11.39 -11.59 -0.41
CA ASP A 127 -11.36 -12.85 -1.12
C ASP A 127 -11.83 -12.69 -2.58
N TYR A 128 -10.94 -12.22 -3.44
CA TYR A 128 -11.21 -12.00 -4.86
C TYR A 128 -11.16 -13.27 -5.72
N ARG A 129 -11.15 -14.48 -5.15
CA ARG A 129 -10.98 -15.72 -5.94
C ARG A 129 -12.01 -15.89 -7.05
N ASP A 130 -13.26 -15.54 -6.81
CA ASP A 130 -14.32 -15.65 -7.83
C ASP A 130 -14.23 -14.53 -8.87
N LEU A 131 -13.81 -13.32 -8.46
CA LEU A 131 -13.58 -12.19 -9.36
C LEU A 131 -12.38 -12.47 -10.27
N ASN A 132 -11.28 -12.96 -9.72
CA ASN A 132 -10.06 -13.29 -10.45
C ASN A 132 -10.26 -14.41 -11.49
N LYS A 133 -11.24 -15.30 -11.28
CA LYS A 133 -11.62 -16.30 -12.30
C LYS A 133 -12.41 -15.68 -13.46
N ALA A 134 -13.17 -14.63 -13.17
CA ALA A 134 -13.96 -13.91 -14.16
C ALA A 134 -13.12 -12.90 -14.95
N SER A 135 -12.01 -12.43 -14.39
CA SER A 135 -11.08 -11.54 -15.09
C SER A 135 -10.20 -12.31 -16.10
N PRO A 136 -10.00 -11.78 -17.32
CA PRO A 136 -8.94 -12.23 -18.20
C PRO A 136 -7.57 -12.19 -17.49
N LYS A 137 -6.69 -13.12 -17.84
CA LYS A 137 -5.31 -13.09 -17.35
C LYS A 137 -4.54 -11.97 -18.04
N ASP A 138 -3.67 -11.34 -17.28
CA ASP A 138 -2.71 -10.38 -17.80
C ASP A 138 -1.47 -11.13 -18.32
N ASP A 139 -1.07 -10.80 -19.55
CA ASP A 139 0.09 -11.38 -20.23
C ASP A 139 1.35 -10.51 -20.08
N PHE A 140 1.30 -9.44 -19.28
CA PHE A 140 2.46 -8.59 -18.98
C PHE A 140 3.18 -9.08 -17.71
N PRO A 141 4.28 -9.85 -17.84
CA PRO A 141 5.02 -10.32 -16.67
C PRO A 141 5.75 -9.16 -15.99
N LEU A 142 5.83 -9.23 -14.67
CA LEU A 142 6.75 -8.40 -13.92
C LEU A 142 8.19 -8.72 -14.33
N PRO A 143 9.09 -7.71 -14.40
CA PRO A 143 10.49 -7.94 -14.72
C PRO A 143 11.14 -8.89 -13.71
N HIS A 144 12.08 -9.71 -14.18
CA HIS A 144 12.80 -10.64 -13.33
C HIS A 144 13.68 -9.90 -12.31
N ILE A 145 13.65 -10.34 -11.06
CA ILE A 145 14.35 -9.65 -9.97
C ILE A 145 15.86 -9.58 -10.20
N ASP A 146 16.47 -10.65 -10.72
CA ASP A 146 17.92 -10.66 -11.00
C ASP A 146 18.31 -9.60 -12.03
N THR A 147 17.49 -9.39 -13.07
CA THR A 147 17.72 -8.33 -14.05
C THR A 147 17.69 -6.95 -13.39
N LEU A 148 16.74 -6.73 -12.46
CA LEU A 148 16.67 -5.48 -11.71
C LEU A 148 17.92 -5.30 -10.83
N VAL A 149 18.37 -6.36 -10.14
CA VAL A 149 19.56 -6.32 -9.29
C VAL A 149 20.83 -6.07 -10.11
N ASP A 150 21.02 -6.77 -11.22
CA ASP A 150 22.20 -6.63 -12.08
C ASP A 150 22.34 -5.23 -12.67
N ASN A 151 21.21 -4.61 -13.06
CA ASN A 151 21.19 -3.23 -13.52
C ASN A 151 21.68 -2.24 -12.45
N THR A 152 21.55 -2.59 -11.17
CA THR A 152 21.96 -1.75 -10.05
C THR A 152 23.43 -1.96 -9.63
N ALA A 153 24.10 -3.04 -10.08
CA ALA A 153 25.43 -3.44 -9.60
C ALA A 153 26.56 -2.42 -9.80
N LYS A 154 26.39 -1.44 -10.70
CA LYS A 154 27.40 -0.40 -11.00
C LYS A 154 27.27 0.87 -10.15
N PHE A 155 26.25 0.96 -9.30
CA PHE A 155 26.01 2.14 -8.47
C PHE A 155 26.58 1.95 -7.06
N ALA A 156 27.17 3.01 -6.51
CA ALA A 156 27.75 2.99 -5.16
C ALA A 156 26.74 3.35 -4.06
N VAL A 157 25.59 3.93 -4.43
CA VAL A 157 24.55 4.40 -3.50
C VAL A 157 23.20 3.90 -3.97
N PHE A 158 22.44 3.30 -3.05
CA PHE A 158 21.10 2.78 -3.30
C PHE A 158 20.10 3.44 -2.37
N SER A 159 18.92 3.75 -2.90
CA SER A 159 17.76 4.17 -2.14
C SER A 159 16.67 3.12 -2.31
N PHE A 160 16.11 2.66 -1.19
CA PHE A 160 14.97 1.75 -1.17
C PHE A 160 13.76 2.54 -0.68
N MET A 161 12.76 2.66 -1.55
CA MET A 161 11.49 3.30 -1.25
C MET A 161 10.40 2.25 -1.34
N ASP A 162 9.47 2.29 -0.41
CA ASP A 162 8.28 1.45 -0.41
C ASP A 162 7.06 2.37 -0.42
N GLU A 163 6.09 2.03 -1.24
CA GLU A 163 4.87 2.82 -1.40
C GLU A 163 3.87 2.39 -0.32
N PHE A 164 3.60 3.29 0.62
CA PHE A 164 2.67 3.00 1.70
C PHE A 164 1.29 2.73 1.11
N SER A 165 0.77 1.51 1.25
CA SER A 165 -0.56 1.13 0.74
C SER A 165 -0.79 1.43 -0.75
N GLY A 166 0.26 1.37 -1.59
CA GLY A 166 0.22 1.84 -2.99
C GLY A 166 -0.91 1.33 -3.90
N TYR A 167 -1.59 0.23 -3.56
CA TYR A 167 -2.80 -0.21 -4.27
C TYR A 167 -3.97 0.79 -4.17
N ASN A 168 -4.03 1.59 -3.10
CA ASN A 168 -5.14 2.51 -2.82
C ASN A 168 -4.93 3.91 -3.42
N GLN A 169 -3.85 4.13 -4.17
CA GLN A 169 -3.50 5.39 -4.81
C GLN A 169 -3.92 5.40 -6.28
#